data_AF-A0A3D2Q4J3-F1
#
_entry.id   AF-A0A3D2Q4J3-F1
#
_cell.length_a   1.000
_cell.length_b   1.000
_cell.length_c   1.000
_cell.angle_alpha   90.00
_cell.angle_beta   90.00
_cell.angle_gamma   90.00
#
_symmetry.space_group_name_H-M   'P 1'
#
loop_
_entity.id
_entity.type
_entity.pdbx_description
1 polymer ?
#
loop_
_entity_poly.entity_id
_entity_poly.type
_entity_poly.pdbx_seq_one_letter_code
_entity_poly.pdbx_strand_id
1 'polypeptide(L)' 'MEEERRLAYVAFTRAKKRLFLSFAKQRTIFGARQDTMISRFIEELPEELVEFENPNKFGEHDGFHEASEDDSDGL' A
#
# COMPACT_ATOMS: atom_id res chain seq x y z
N MET A 1 13.11 7.10 -3.63
CA MET A 1 12.95 5.66 -3.34
C MET A 1 14.06 5.07 -2.48
N GLU A 2 15.35 5.38 -2.69
CA GLU A 2 16.43 4.73 -1.92
C GLU A 2 16.32 4.90 -0.40
N GLU A 3 15.86 6.07 0.05
CA GLU A 3 15.69 6.35 1.47
C GLU A 3 14.53 5.56 2.09
N GLU A 4 13.39 5.50 1.42
CA GLU A 4 12.24 4.66 1.83
C GLU A 4 12.63 3.17 1.89
N ARG A 5 13.49 2.72 0.97
CA ARG A 5 14.03 1.36 0.98
C ARG A 5 14.91 1.11 2.21
N ARG A 6 15.76 2.07 2.57
CA ARG A 6 16.56 1.99 3.82
C ARG A 6 15.66 1.96 5.05
N LEU A 7 14.59 2.76 5.07
CA LEU A 7 13.62 2.75 6.16
C LEU A 7 12.90 1.40 6.28
N ALA A 8 12.44 0.83 5.16
CA ALA A 8 11.82 -0.49 5.12
C ALA A 8 12.77 -1.58 5.64
N TYR A 9 14.03 -1.59 5.18
CA TYR A 9 15.03 -2.55 5.63
C TYR A 9 15.29 -2.47 7.14
N VAL A 10 15.42 -1.26 7.70
CA VAL A 10 15.57 -1.07 9.15
C VAL A 10 14.32 -1.54 9.89
N ALA A 11 13.12 -1.29 9.36
CA ALA A 11 11.88 -1.77 9.97
C ALA A 11 11.81 -3.30 9.98
N PHE A 12 12.17 -3.96 8.88
CA PHE A 12 12.18 -5.42 8.78
C PHE A 12 13.18 -6.07 9.73
N THR A 13 14.40 -5.53 9.80
CA THR A 13 15.48 -6.07 10.64
C THR A 13 15.32 -5.77 12.13
N ARG A 14 14.41 -4.86 12.52
CA ARG A 14 14.06 -4.64 13.94
C ARG A 14 13.32 -5.83 14.55
N ALA A 15 12.58 -6.59 13.76
CA ALA A 15 11.87 -7.77 14.23
C ALA A 15 12.85 -8.94 14.43
N LYS A 16 12.90 -9.50 15.65
CA LYS A 16 13.81 -10.62 15.98
C LYS A 16 13.22 -12.01 15.75
N LYS A 17 11.89 -12.15 15.83
CA LYS A 17 11.21 -13.46 15.81
C LYS A 17 10.07 -13.54 14.80
N ARG A 18 9.14 -12.58 14.82
CA ARG A 18 8.00 -12.50 13.91
C ARG A 18 7.81 -11.05 13.48
N LEU A 19 7.53 -10.84 12.20
CA LEU A 19 7.22 -9.55 11.61
C LEU A 19 5.80 -9.61 11.09
N PHE A 20 4.94 -8.72 11.57
CA PHE A 20 3.59 -8.57 11.05
C PHE A 20 3.51 -7.25 10.30
N LEU A 21 3.08 -7.30 9.05
CA LEU A 21 2.85 -6.13 8.21
C LEU A 21 1.36 -5.99 7.97
N SER A 22 0.87 -4.76 7.99
CA SER A 22 -0.53 -4.46 7.67
C SER A 22 -0.59 -3.29 6.70
N PHE A 23 -1.59 -3.32 5.82
CA PHE A 23 -1.91 -2.23 4.92
C PHE A 23 -3.41 -1.97 4.96
N ALA A 24 -3.82 -0.79 4.51
CA ALA A 24 -5.22 -0.44 4.33
C ALA A 24 -5.45 -0.24 2.83
N LYS A 25 -6.57 -0.72 2.28
CA LYS A 25 -6.96 -0.42 0.88
C LYS A 25 -7.43 1.03 0.74
N GLN A 26 -8.02 1.61 1.79
CA GLN A 26 -8.56 2.97 1.79
C GLN A 26 -8.17 3.72 3.05
N ARG A 27 -7.84 5.01 2.91
CA ARG A 27 -7.54 5.91 4.02
C ARG A 27 -8.27 7.24 3.85
N THR A 28 -8.73 7.80 4.96
CA THR A 28 -9.26 9.17 4.96
C THR A 28 -8.11 10.13 5.27
N ILE A 29 -7.75 10.96 4.31
CA ILE A 29 -6.67 11.94 4.43
C ILE A 29 -7.26 13.30 4.08
N PHE A 30 -7.14 14.27 4.99
CA PHE A 30 -7.72 15.62 4.85
C PHE A 30 -9.22 15.62 4.49
N GLY A 31 -9.99 14.69 5.04
CA GLY A 31 -11.45 14.59 4.83
C GLY A 31 -11.86 13.84 3.56
N ALA A 32 -10.93 13.54 2.64
CA ALA A 32 -11.20 12.75 1.45
C ALA A 32 -10.81 11.28 1.67
N ARG A 33 -11.65 10.35 1.18
CA ARG A 33 -11.27 8.94 1.09
C ARG A 33 -10.39 8.75 -0.13
N GLN A 34 -9.20 8.19 0.08
CA GLN A 34 -8.25 7.87 -0.97
C GLN A 34 -7.96 6.37 -0.94
N ASP A 35 -7.99 5.74 -2.12
CA ASP A 35 -7.47 4.39 -2.29
C ASP A 35 -5.95 4.41 -2.15
N THR A 36 -5.41 3.45 -1.42
CA THR A 36 -3.98 3.32 -1.18
C THR A 36 -3.51 1.97 -1.66
N MET A 37 -2.55 2.00 -2.58
CA MET A 37 -1.88 0.82 -3.07
C MET A 37 -0.99 0.21 -1.97
N ILE A 38 -0.80 -1.10 -2.04
CA ILE A 38 0.14 -1.79 -1.18
C ILE A 38 1.57 -1.29 -1.44
N SER A 39 2.41 -1.32 -0.40
CA SER A 39 3.83 -0.99 -0.53
C SER A 39 4.52 -1.99 -1.46
N ARG A 40 5.17 -1.50 -2.52
CA ARG A 40 6.02 -2.30 -3.43
C ARG A 40 7.06 -3.17 -2.71
N PHE A 41 7.54 -2.74 -1.54
CA PHE A 41 8.48 -3.52 -0.73
C PHE A 41 7.91 -4.85 -0.22
N ILE A 42 6.58 -5.03 -0.21
CA ILE A 42 5.93 -6.29 0.16
C ILE A 42 6.01 -7.27 -1.02
N GLU A 43 5.86 -6.78 -2.25
CA GLU A 43 5.98 -7.58 -3.49
C GLU A 43 7.43 -8.01 -3.76
N GLU A 44 8.42 -7.28 -3.24
CA GLU A 44 9.84 -7.66 -3.32
C GLU A 44 10.24 -8.77 -2.34
N LEU A 45 9.38 -9.14 -1.38
CA LEU A 45 9.71 -10.19 -0.40
C LEU A 45 9.58 -11.59 -1.03
N PRO A 46 10.44 -12.56 -0.65
CA PRO A 46 10.27 -13.94 -1.08
C PRO A 46 8.92 -14.50 -0.64
N GLU A 47 8.09 -14.96 -1.58
CA GLU A 47 6.75 -15.48 -1.32
C GLU A 47 6.74 -16.65 -0.31
N GLU A 48 7.81 -17.44 -0.29
CA GLU A 48 8.00 -18.56 0.64
C GLU A 48 8.11 -18.15 2.11
N LEU A 49 8.43 -16.88 2.39
CA LEU A 49 8.60 -16.33 3.73
C LEU A 49 7.38 -15.51 4.20
N VAL A 50 6.40 -15.29 3.31
CA VAL A 50 5.27 -14.40 3.57
C VAL A 50 3.99 -15.22 3.67
N GLU A 51 3.31 -15.11 4.80
CA GLU A 51 1.98 -15.68 5.00
C GLU A 51 0.94 -14.57 4.91
N PHE A 52 0.02 -14.68 3.96
CA PHE A 52 -1.08 -13.74 3.79
C PHE A 52 -2.34 -14.26 4.47
N GLU A 53 -2.85 -13.53 5.45
CA GLU A 53 -4.11 -13.85 6.14
C GLU A 53 -5.32 -13.81 5.18
N ASN A 54 -5.21 -13.12 4.03
CA ASN A 54 -6.26 -13.04 3.03
C ASN A 54 -5.69 -13.02 1.59
N PRO A 55 -5.50 -14.20 0.95
CA PRO A 55 -4.84 -14.30 -0.35
C PRO A 55 -5.65 -13.68 -1.51
N ASN A 56 -6.97 -13.54 -1.35
CA ASN A 56 -7.87 -13.05 -2.40
C ASN A 56 -7.85 -11.53 -2.62
N LYS A 57 -6.94 -10.78 -1.97
CA LYS A 57 -6.94 -9.31 -1.98
C LYS A 57 -5.85 -8.68 -2.88
N PHE A 58 -4.94 -9.48 -3.44
CA PHE A 58 -3.80 -8.99 -4.24
C PHE A 58 -4.09 -8.88 -5.75
N GLY A 59 -5.30 -9.28 -6.20
CA GLY A 59 -5.62 -9.51 -7.61
C GLY A 59 -6.45 -8.46 -8.34
N GLU A 60 -6.68 -7.27 -7.77
CA GLU A 60 -7.32 -6.18 -8.51
C GLU A 60 -6.26 -5.13 -8.82
N HIS A 61 -5.84 -5.13 -10.08
CA HIS A 61 -5.08 -4.05 -10.72
C HIS A 61 -5.97 -2.80 -10.66
N ASP A 62 -5.90 -2.07 -9.54
CA ASP A 62 -6.61 -0.81 -9.31
C ASP A 62 -6.08 0.19 -10.35
N GLY A 63 -6.75 0.24 -11.49
CA GLY A 63 -6.51 1.20 -12.54
C GLY A 63 -6.60 2.61 -11.95
N PHE A 64 -5.66 3.46 -12.36
CA PHE A 64 -5.69 4.89 -12.09
C PHE A 64 -7.09 5.42 -12.42
N HIS A 65 -7.89 5.75 -11.39
CA HIS A 65 -9.08 6.55 -11.56
C HIS A 65 -8.58 7.99 -11.71
N GLU A 66 -8.44 8.40 -12.97
CA GLU A 66 -8.27 9.78 -13.37
C GLU A 66 -9.42 10.58 -12.73
N ALA A 67 -9.08 11.43 -11.76
CA ALA A 67 -10.02 12.40 -11.24
C ALA A 67 -10.32 13.36 -12.40
N SER A 68 -11.44 13.13 -13.06
CA SER A 68 -12.06 14.12 -13.94
C SER A 68 -12.42 15.30 -13.06
N GLU A 69 -11.72 16.41 -13.26
CA GLU A 69 -12.10 17.73 -12.77
C GLU A 69 -13.36 18.18 -13.54
N ASP A 70 -14.52 17.63 -13.16
CA ASP A 70 -15.84 18.13 -13.55
C ASP A 70 -16.46 18.91 -12.38
N ASP A 71 -15.81 19.99 -11.94
CA ASP A 71 -16.52 21.08 -11.25
C ASP A 71 -16.80 22.20 -12.26
N SER A 72 -17.90 21.96 -12.95
CA SER A 72 -18.65 22.91 -13.74
C SER A 72 -19.25 24.01 -12.85
N ASP A 73 -18.45 25.00 -12.46
CA ASP A 73 -19.00 26.28 -11.97
C ASP A 73 -19.37 27.16 -13.17
N GLY A 74 -20.52 26.81 -13.76
CA GLY A 74 -21.26 27.72 -14.61
C GLY A 74 -22.12 28.66 -13.76
N LEU A 75 -21.67 29.91 -13.64
CA LEU A 75 -22.51 31.13 -13.56
C LEU A 75 -21.75 32.32 -14.17
#